data_AF-A0A3D0WZY1-F1
#
_entry.id   AF-A0A3D0WZY1-F1
#
_cell.length_a   1.000
_cell.length_b   1.000
_cell.length_c   1.000
_cell.angle_alpha   90.00
_cell.angle_beta   90.00
_cell.angle_gamma   90.00
#
_symmetry.space_group_name_H-M   'P 1'
#
loop_
_entity.id
_entity.type
_entity.pdbx_description
1 polymer ?
#
loop_
_entity_poly.entity_id
_entity_poly.type
_entity_poly.pdbx_seq_one_letter_code
_entity_poly.pdbx_strand_id
1 'polypeptide(L)'
;CKAQLTRAKVLCNRREKELSDYQSEVLKVIRGESQLSPAILNELVEKAEDALKEAKKDEAHWSEELGGIQQKAAELHKLYGKVVSWSELFDTCNMAEKKMIVSQLIRQVRVWKDYRVEIDFNVNIEQLLSYRQPQLSA
;
A
#
# COMPACT_ATOMS: atom_id res chain seq x y z
N CYS A 1 -7.56 -1.16 3.43
CA CYS A 1 -6.43 -1.94 2.87
C CYS A 1 -6.35 -3.37 3.40
N LYS A 2 -5.88 -3.68 4.63
CA LYS A 2 -5.74 -5.09 5.10
C LYS A 2 -7.04 -5.90 5.04
N ALA A 3 -8.12 -5.36 5.61
CA ALA A 3 -9.43 -6.03 5.60
C ALA A 3 -10.01 -6.19 4.18
N GLN A 4 -9.72 -5.25 3.28
CA GLN A 4 -10.14 -5.33 1.87
C GLN A 4 -9.35 -6.39 1.10
N LEU A 5 -8.04 -6.51 1.34
CA LEU A 5 -7.22 -7.58 0.77
C LEU A 5 -7.69 -8.97 1.23
N THR A 6 -8.02 -9.13 2.51
CA THR A 6 -8.57 -10.40 3.01
C THR A 6 -9.92 -10.72 2.36
N ARG A 7 -10.80 -9.73 2.21
CA ARG A 7 -12.08 -9.89 1.50
C ARG A 7 -11.89 -10.26 0.03
N ALA A 8 -10.97 -9.59 -0.67
CA ALA A 8 -10.63 -9.89 -2.06
C ALA A 8 -10.09 -11.32 -2.22
N LYS A 9 -9.17 -11.75 -1.34
CA LYS A 9 -8.65 -13.13 -1.30
C LYS A 9 -9.73 -14.19 -1.06
N VAL A 10 -10.65 -13.93 -0.13
CA VAL A 10 -11.77 -14.83 0.14
C VAL A 10 -12.71 -14.92 -1.07
N LEU A 11 -12.94 -13.79 -1.76
CA LEU A 11 -13.74 -13.76 -2.98
C LEU A 11 -13.06 -14.53 -4.13
N CYS A 12 -11.77 -14.31 -4.38
CA CYS A 12 -10.98 -15.08 -5.35
C CYS A 12 -11.08 -16.58 -5.09
N ASN A 13 -10.79 -17.02 -3.86
CA ASN A 13 -10.88 -18.44 -3.49
C ASN A 13 -12.28 -19.03 -3.66
N ARG A 14 -13.34 -18.23 -3.43
CA ARG A 14 -14.72 -18.67 -3.69
C ARG A 14 -14.97 -18.86 -5.18
N ARG A 15 -14.54 -17.91 -6.02
CA ARG A 15 -14.68 -17.99 -7.48
C ARG A 15 -13.86 -19.13 -8.09
N GLU A 16 -12.67 -19.42 -7.56
CA GLU A 16 -11.86 -20.57 -8.00
C GLU A 16 -12.55 -21.91 -7.68
N LYS A 17 -13.18 -22.01 -6.50
CA LYS A 17 -13.98 -23.19 -6.14
C LYS A 17 -15.18 -23.36 -7.05
N GLU A 18 -15.94 -22.29 -7.29
CA GLU A 18 -17.10 -22.32 -8.21
C GLU A 18 -16.69 -22.77 -9.62
N LEU A 19 -15.54 -22.29 -10.12
CA LEU A 19 -15.00 -22.70 -11.42
C LEU A 19 -14.59 -24.18 -11.44
N SER A 20 -13.94 -24.67 -10.37
CA SER A 20 -13.62 -26.09 -10.22
C SER A 20 -14.87 -26.97 -10.17
N ASP A 21 -15.93 -26.51 -9.51
CA ASP A 21 -17.21 -27.22 -9.43
C ASP A 21 -17.85 -27.29 -10.83
N TYR A 22 -17.85 -26.19 -11.59
CA TYR A 22 -18.34 -26.19 -12.98
C TYR A 22 -17.52 -27.11 -13.89
N GLN A 23 -16.19 -27.12 -13.79
CA GLN A 23 -15.34 -28.06 -14.53
C GLN A 23 -15.66 -29.53 -14.20
N SER A 24 -16.00 -29.83 -12.95
CA SER A 24 -16.40 -31.18 -12.55
C SER A 24 -17.76 -31.58 -13.15
N GLU A 25 -18.68 -30.63 -13.32
CA GLU A 25 -19.96 -30.84 -13.99
C GLU A 25 -19.80 -31.02 -15.51
N VAL A 26 -18.83 -30.36 -16.15
CA VAL A 26 -18.47 -30.63 -17.58
C VAL A 26 -18.17 -32.12 -17.77
N LEU A 27 -17.36 -32.70 -16.88
CA LEU A 27 -17.02 -34.12 -16.93
C LEU A 27 -18.24 -35.04 -16.77
N LYS A 28 -19.23 -34.66 -15.95
CA LYS A 28 -20.46 -35.43 -15.75
C LYS A 28 -21.42 -35.31 -16.94
N VAL A 29 -21.48 -34.14 -17.58
CA VAL A 29 -22.22 -33.94 -18.84
C VAL A 29 -21.65 -34.82 -19.95
N ILE A 30 -20.33 -34.89 -20.10
CA ILE A 30 -19.66 -35.78 -21.08
C ILE A 30 -20.00 -37.25 -20.82
N ARG A 31 -20.15 -37.65 -19.55
CA ARG A 31 -20.53 -39.02 -19.16
C ARG A 31 -22.03 -39.32 -19.25
N GLY A 32 -22.86 -38.31 -19.56
CA GLY A 32 -24.32 -38.45 -19.66
C GLY A 32 -25.05 -38.55 -18.31
N GLU A 33 -24.38 -38.22 -17.20
CA GLU A 33 -24.93 -38.30 -15.84
C GLU A 33 -25.61 -37.00 -15.38
N SER A 34 -25.42 -35.90 -16.11
CA SER A 34 -25.91 -34.56 -15.74
C SER A 34 -27.09 -34.12 -16.61
N GLN A 35 -28.08 -33.46 -16.00
CA GLN A 35 -29.26 -32.90 -16.68
C GLN A 35 -29.02 -31.49 -17.25
N LEU A 36 -27.84 -30.90 -17.03
CA LEU A 36 -27.49 -29.57 -17.52
C LEU A 36 -27.12 -29.61 -19.00
N SER A 37 -27.64 -28.64 -19.78
CA SER A 37 -27.26 -28.53 -21.19
C SER A 37 -25.82 -28.01 -21.32
N PRO A 38 -25.02 -28.52 -22.27
CA PRO A 38 -23.65 -28.08 -22.50
C PRO A 38 -23.52 -26.59 -22.85
N ALA A 39 -24.56 -25.99 -23.45
CA ALA A 39 -24.59 -24.57 -23.78
C ALA A 39 -24.65 -23.68 -22.53
N ILE A 40 -25.50 -24.03 -21.56
CA ILE A 40 -25.64 -23.29 -20.29
C ILE A 40 -24.36 -23.42 -19.45
N LEU A 41 -23.70 -24.59 -19.50
CA LEU A 41 -22.49 -24.83 -18.74
C LEU A 41 -21.30 -24.02 -19.26
N ASN A 42 -21.13 -23.92 -20.59
CA ASN A 42 -20.11 -23.06 -21.18
C ASN A 42 -20.32 -21.59 -20.82
N GLU A 43 -21.57 -21.10 -20.83
CA GLU A 43 -21.87 -19.71 -20.42
C GLU A 43 -21.57 -19.46 -18.93
N LEU A 44 -21.82 -20.44 -18.06
CA LEU A 44 -21.48 -20.36 -16.63
C LEU A 44 -19.96 -20.37 -16.39
N VAL A 45 -19.22 -21.20 -17.13
CA VAL A 45 -17.75 -21.23 -17.06
C VAL A 45 -17.16 -19.91 -17.53
N GLU A 46 -17.61 -19.37 -18.66
CA GLU A 46 -17.13 -18.09 -19.19
C GLU A 46 -17.39 -16.93 -18.21
N LYS A 47 -18.62 -16.85 -17.65
CA LYS A 47 -18.95 -15.85 -16.61
C LYS A 47 -18.12 -16.04 -15.34
N ALA A 48 -17.83 -17.28 -14.94
CA ALA A 48 -17.02 -17.57 -13.76
C ALA A 48 -15.54 -17.22 -13.98
N GLU A 49 -15.01 -17.45 -15.19
CA GLU A 49 -13.66 -17.06 -15.60
C GLU A 49 -13.49 -15.53 -15.61
N ASP A 50 -14.45 -14.82 -16.18
CA ASP A 50 -14.46 -13.35 -16.18
C ASP A 50 -14.54 -12.78 -14.76
N ALA A 51 -15.45 -13.30 -13.94
CA ALA A 51 -15.58 -12.88 -12.54
C ALA A 51 -14.32 -13.20 -11.72
N LEU A 52 -13.64 -14.32 -12.00
CA LEU A 52 -12.37 -14.67 -11.36
C LEU A 52 -11.25 -13.72 -11.78
N LYS A 53 -11.19 -13.36 -13.06
CA LYS A 53 -10.21 -12.40 -13.60
C LYS A 53 -10.38 -11.02 -12.97
N GLU A 54 -11.62 -10.58 -12.78
CA GLU A 54 -11.93 -9.32 -12.12
C GLU A 54 -11.55 -9.35 -10.63
N ALA A 55 -11.90 -10.42 -9.92
CA ALA A 55 -11.51 -10.62 -8.51
C ALA A 55 -9.98 -10.64 -8.33
N LYS A 56 -9.23 -11.27 -9.26
CA LYS A 56 -7.75 -11.29 -9.24
C LYS A 56 -7.14 -9.91 -9.47
N LYS A 57 -7.74 -9.08 -10.33
CA LYS A 57 -7.31 -7.68 -10.52
C LYS A 57 -7.51 -6.87 -9.24
N ASP A 58 -8.65 -7.03 -8.59
CA ASP A 58 -8.93 -6.36 -7.31
C ASP A 58 -7.94 -6.79 -6.23
N GLU A 59 -7.65 -8.09 -6.13
CA GLU A 59 -6.64 -8.59 -5.20
C GLU A 59 -5.25 -7.98 -5.45
N ALA A 60 -4.82 -7.94 -6.71
CA ALA A 60 -3.54 -7.35 -7.10
C ALA A 60 -3.47 -5.86 -6.73
N HIS A 61 -4.52 -5.10 -7.06
CA HIS A 61 -4.62 -3.68 -6.72
C HIS A 61 -4.54 -3.45 -5.21
N TRP A 62 -5.33 -4.16 -4.41
CA TRP A 62 -5.31 -4.00 -2.95
C TRP A 62 -3.99 -4.46 -2.32
N SER A 63 -3.30 -5.43 -2.93
CA SER A 63 -1.99 -5.88 -2.48
C SER A 63 -0.90 -4.84 -2.75
N GLU A 64 -0.92 -4.22 -3.93
CA GLU A 64 0.03 -3.16 -4.30
C GLU A 64 -0.16 -1.91 -3.43
N GLU A 65 -1.39 -1.45 -3.25
CA GLU A 65 -1.72 -0.32 -2.37
C GLU A 65 -1.26 -0.56 -0.93
N LEU A 66 -1.46 -1.79 -0.43
CA LEU A 66 -0.98 -2.16 0.90
C LEU A 66 0.56 -2.14 0.97
N GLY A 67 1.24 -2.68 -0.04
CA GLY A 67 2.70 -2.67 -0.13
C GLY A 67 3.25 -1.25 -0.15
N GLY A 68 2.65 -0.35 -0.94
CA GLY A 68 3.03 1.05 -1.01
C GLY A 68 2.86 1.79 0.33
N ILE A 69 1.75 1.56 1.03
CA ILE A 69 1.54 2.14 2.37
C ILE A 69 2.57 1.59 3.37
N GLN A 70 2.84 0.29 3.35
CA GLN A 70 3.82 -0.34 4.24
C GLN A 70 5.24 0.18 3.98
N GLN A 71 5.63 0.34 2.72
CA GLN A 71 6.92 0.90 2.36
C GLN A 71 7.07 2.33 2.86
N LYS A 72 6.07 3.19 2.59
CA LYS A 72 6.06 4.57 3.10
C LYS A 72 6.14 4.63 4.62
N ALA A 73 5.40 3.76 5.32
CA ALA A 73 5.45 3.68 6.77
C ALA A 73 6.83 3.21 7.30
N ALA A 74 7.47 2.26 6.63
CA ALA A 74 8.81 1.78 6.99
C ALA A 74 9.88 2.86 6.78
N GLU A 75 9.81 3.59 5.66
CA GLU A 75 10.68 4.73 5.39
C GLU A 75 10.50 5.82 6.45
N LEU A 76 9.26 6.15 6.81
CA LEU A 76 8.95 7.11 7.87
C LEU A 76 9.51 6.68 9.23
N HIS A 77 9.36 5.40 9.59
CA HIS A 77 9.89 4.87 10.84
C HIS A 77 11.42 4.95 10.90
N LYS A 78 12.10 4.65 9.78
CA LYS A 78 13.56 4.79 9.67
C LYS A 78 14.00 6.25 9.81
N LEU A 79 13.27 7.19 9.20
CA LEU A 79 13.51 8.62 9.32
C LEU A 79 13.34 9.09 10.77
N TYR A 80 12.27 8.65 11.44
CA TYR A 80 12.03 8.94 12.85
C TYR A 80 13.20 8.46 13.73
N GLY A 81 13.63 7.21 13.57
CA GLY A 81 14.76 6.67 14.32
C GLY A 81 16.06 7.45 14.11
N LYS A 82 16.31 7.92 12.88
CA LYS A 82 17.45 8.81 12.60
C LYS A 82 17.34 10.15 13.30
N VAL A 83 16.17 10.79 13.28
CA VAL A 83 15.94 12.09 13.94
C VAL A 83 16.10 11.97 15.45
N VAL A 84 15.61 10.90 16.07
CA VAL A 84 15.81 10.63 17.51
C VAL A 84 17.30 10.48 17.81
N SER A 85 18.02 9.65 17.05
CA SER A 85 19.47 9.49 17.20
C SER A 85 20.22 10.82 17.03
N TRP A 86 19.82 11.66 16.07
CA TRP A 86 20.41 12.98 15.92
C TRP A 86 20.13 13.88 17.12
N SER A 87 18.93 13.84 17.71
CA SER A 87 18.62 14.65 18.89
C SER A 87 19.47 14.29 20.11
N GLU A 88 19.77 13.00 20.30
CA GLU A 88 20.63 12.53 21.39
C GLU A 88 22.10 12.90 21.17
N LEU A 89 22.55 12.84 19.90
CA LEU A 89 23.93 13.12 19.54
C LEU A 89 24.20 14.61 19.35
N PHE A 90 23.20 15.44 19.05
CA PHE A 90 23.42 16.82 18.62
C PHE A 90 24.19 17.63 19.66
N ASP A 91 23.87 17.52 20.94
CA ASP A 91 24.53 18.33 21.98
C ASP A 91 25.97 17.88 22.25
N THR A 92 26.27 16.60 22.05
CA THR A 92 27.56 15.97 22.39
C THR A 92 28.52 15.82 21.20
N CYS A 93 28.01 15.89 19.97
CA CYS A 93 28.78 15.68 18.74
C CYS A 93 29.64 16.89 18.33
N ASN A 94 30.64 16.63 17.49
CA ASN A 94 31.58 17.64 17.02
C ASN A 94 30.94 18.58 15.97
N MET A 95 31.61 19.69 15.65
CA MET A 95 31.06 20.69 14.73
C MET A 95 30.85 20.16 13.29
N ALA A 96 31.65 19.18 12.85
CA ALA A 96 31.48 18.56 11.54
C ALA A 96 30.22 17.68 11.50
N GLU A 97 29.96 16.94 12.57
CA GLU A 97 28.76 16.12 12.75
C GLU A 97 27.51 16.99 12.86
N LYS A 98 27.55 18.09 13.61
CA LYS A 98 26.46 19.09 13.67
C LYS A 98 26.11 19.62 12.28
N LYS A 99 27.12 19.99 11.48
CA LYS A 99 26.92 20.45 10.10
C LYS A 99 26.32 19.36 9.22
N MET A 100 26.77 18.12 9.37
CA MET A 100 26.24 16.97 8.65
C MET A 100 24.75 16.76 8.97
N ILE A 101 24.39 16.74 10.26
CA ILE A 101 22.99 16.61 10.71
C ILE A 101 22.13 17.73 10.13
N VAL A 102 22.56 18.99 10.27
CA VAL A 102 21.80 20.16 9.75
C VAL A 102 21.61 20.10 8.23
N SER A 103 22.62 19.65 7.47
CA SER A 103 22.52 19.49 6.01
C SER A 103 21.53 18.40 5.57
N GLN A 104 21.30 17.39 6.42
CA GLN A 104 20.33 16.33 6.19
C GLN A 104 18.91 16.76 6.61
N LEU A 105 18.79 17.71 7.55
CA LEU A 105 17.52 18.23 8.03
C LEU A 105 16.96 19.34 7.13
N ILE A 106 17.82 20.31 6.80
CA ILE A 106 17.45 21.56 6.16
C ILE A 106 17.89 21.52 4.71
N ARG A 107 16.96 21.78 3.79
CA ARG A 107 17.23 21.89 2.36
C ARG A 107 17.79 23.28 2.03
N GLN A 108 17.14 24.32 2.54
CA GLN A 108 17.51 25.71 2.26
C GLN A 108 17.08 26.62 3.40
N VAL A 109 17.85 27.69 3.61
CA VAL A 109 17.46 28.80 4.49
C VAL A 109 17.37 30.05 3.62
N ARG A 110 16.22 30.72 3.65
CA ARG A 110 15.98 32.01 2.97
C ARG A 110 15.97 33.12 4.02
N VAL A 111 16.82 34.12 3.79
CA VAL A 111 16.92 35.29 4.67
C VAL A 111 16.54 36.53 3.87
N TRP A 112 15.56 37.26 4.39
CA TRP A 112 15.02 38.47 3.77
C TRP A 112 15.61 39.74 4.41
N LYS A 113 15.46 40.89 3.74
CA LYS A 113 16.01 42.19 4.20
C LYS A 113 15.42 42.67 5.53
N ASP A 114 14.22 42.22 5.88
CA ASP A 114 13.54 42.47 7.16
C ASP A 114 13.96 41.49 8.27
N TYR A 115 15.07 40.75 8.08
CA TYR A 115 15.52 39.68 8.97
C TYR A 115 14.52 38.53 9.12
N ARG A 116 13.55 38.40 8.21
CA ARG A 116 12.69 37.23 8.15
C ARG A 116 13.52 36.03 7.69
N VAL A 117 13.48 34.96 8.47
CA VAL A 117 14.15 33.70 8.16
C VAL A 117 13.09 32.65 7.87
N GLU A 118 13.15 32.07 6.68
CA GLU A 118 12.34 30.93 6.29
C GLU A 118 13.27 29.72 6.13
N ILE A 119 12.90 28.61 6.77
CA ILE A 119 13.68 27.37 6.75
C ILE A 119 12.86 26.35 5.99
N ASP A 120 13.39 25.90 4.85
CA ASP A 120 12.81 24.82 4.07
C ASP A 120 13.45 23.50 4.51
N PHE A 121 12.63 22.57 5.00
CA PHE A 121 13.10 21.27 5.42
C PHE A 121 13.18 20.30 4.24
N ASN A 122 13.95 19.23 4.37
CA ASN A 122 13.87 18.15 3.40
C ASN A 122 12.47 17.50 3.45
N VAL A 123 11.90 17.18 2.27
CA VAL A 123 10.54 16.65 2.09
C VAL A 123 10.24 15.46 3.01
N ASN A 124 11.24 14.59 3.22
CA ASN A 124 11.14 13.44 4.11
C ASN A 124 10.86 13.81 5.58
N ILE A 125 11.32 14.98 6.02
CA ILE A 125 11.10 15.50 7.38
C ILE A 125 9.82 16.31 7.46
N GLU A 126 9.46 17.04 6.42
CA GLU A 126 8.14 17.69 6.35
C GLU A 126 7.01 16.67 6.44
N GLN A 127 7.16 15.49 5.83
CA GLN A 127 6.22 14.37 5.98
C GLN A 127 6.15 13.86 7.43
N LEU A 128 7.28 13.83 8.14
CA LEU A 128 7.32 13.44 9.56
C LEU A 128 6.64 14.49 10.45
N LEU A 129 6.88 15.77 10.20
CA LEU A 129 6.35 16.88 10.98
C LEU A 129 4.84 17.10 10.71
N SER A 130 4.41 16.91 9.46
CA SER A 130 2.99 17.05 9.07
C SER A 130 2.11 15.92 9.60
N TYR A 131 2.67 14.73 9.86
CA TYR A 131 1.93 13.62 10.48
C TYR A 131 1.39 13.96 11.88
N ARG A 132 1.97 14.98 12.56
CA ARG A 132 1.53 15.43 13.89
C ARG A 132 0.32 16.38 13.83
N GLN A 133 -0.16 16.78 12.65
CA GLN A 133 -1.45 17.45 12.52
C GLN A 133 -2.52 16.42 12.14
N PRO A 134 -3.20 15.76 13.09
CA PRO A 134 -4.56 15.36 12.79
C PRO A 134 -5.27 16.65 12.39
N GLN A 135 -5.81 16.66 11.19
CA GLN A 135 -6.69 17.72 10.71
C GLN A 135 -7.81 17.83 11.75
N LEU A 136 -7.71 18.75 12.71
CA LEU A 136 -8.83 19.16 13.54
C LEU A 136 -9.71 20.02 12.63
N SER A 137 -10.48 19.35 11.78
CA SER A 137 -11.68 19.94 11.20
C SER A 137 -12.73 19.96 12.30
N ALA A 138 -12.89 21.12 12.93
CA ALA A 138 -14.13 21.54 13.54
C ALA A 138 -15.14 21.92 12.45
#